data_AF-A0A1F8UI60-F1
#
_entry.id   AF-A0A1F8UI60-F1
#
_cell.length_a   1.000
_cell.length_b   1.000
_cell.length_c   1.000
_cell.angle_alpha   90.00
_cell.angle_beta   90.00
_cell.angle_gamma   90.00
#
_symmetry.space_group_name_H-M   'P 1'
#
loop_
_entity.id
_entity.type
_entity.pdbx_description
1 polymer ?
#
loop_
_entity_poly.entity_id
_entity_poly.type
_entity_poly.pdbx_seq_one_letter_code
_entity_poly.pdbx_strand_id
1 'polypeptide(L)'
;MSIITTPAGANFPDGVSIDNSKWLTFIEEKTGYDLEWTLFKKGSTVDEQLMILLASGNAPDLIQVDGGSQVLTSIVKNGGVSAIDDAWSKYANNLKKMVPQEVLDIFKIDGKHWYIPRYAPVRGIGTMAVRKDWLDELGLKVPVTIDDYYNVLVQFKKAKPDMIPLIAAGKEKYSSFYRFIHLAGAFGIYSNEKLDFYFAESGKVEFSILTEKGKSFLKTMNKWYNEGLIDREYLLEKQPIEKMIAGQGGMGHWNKVEKVRQTGAFEKKNPGAELVYIAPPVGANGEQGYLQQKAKGMAFFVPQTS
;
A
#
# COMPACT_ATOMS: atom_id res chain seq x y z
N MET A 1 8.47 -20.06 22.34
CA MET A 1 9.00 -19.70 21.00
C MET A 1 8.83 -18.20 20.83
N SER A 2 9.91 -17.50 20.56
CA SER A 2 9.98 -16.05 20.46
C SER A 2 9.95 -15.59 18.99
N ILE A 3 9.14 -14.58 18.69
CA ILE A 3 8.95 -14.03 17.36
C ILE A 3 9.03 -12.51 17.44
N ILE A 4 9.80 -11.87 16.55
CA ILE A 4 9.76 -10.42 16.37
C ILE A 4 9.31 -10.04 14.97
N THR A 5 8.47 -9.00 14.87
CA THR A 5 7.91 -8.58 13.58
C THR A 5 7.88 -7.07 13.39
N THR A 6 7.78 -6.63 12.13
CA THR A 6 7.63 -5.21 11.81
C THR A 6 6.25 -4.70 12.20
N PRO A 7 6.14 -3.53 12.85
CA PRO A 7 4.84 -2.94 13.12
C PRO A 7 4.14 -2.58 11.80
N ALA A 8 2.92 -3.10 11.60
CA ALA A 8 2.12 -2.79 10.40
C ALA A 8 1.64 -1.33 10.35
N GLY A 9 1.90 -0.53 11.39
CA GLY A 9 1.47 0.87 11.51
C GLY A 9 -0.01 1.06 11.89
N ALA A 10 -0.76 -0.02 12.13
CA ALA A 10 -2.09 0.03 12.72
C ALA A 10 -1.98 -0.05 14.25
N ASN A 11 -2.89 0.62 14.96
CA ASN A 11 -3.07 0.39 16.38
C ASN A 11 -3.97 -0.83 16.58
N PHE A 12 -3.73 -1.58 17.65
CA PHE A 12 -4.68 -2.60 18.08
C PHE A 12 -6.01 -1.95 18.50
N PRO A 13 -7.15 -2.65 18.35
CA PRO A 13 -8.41 -2.21 18.95
C PRO A 13 -8.27 -2.00 20.46
N ASP A 14 -9.12 -1.17 21.05
CA ASP A 14 -9.11 -0.90 22.48
C ASP A 14 -9.20 -2.21 23.29
N GLY A 15 -8.32 -2.35 24.28
CA GLY A 15 -8.21 -3.56 25.11
C GLY A 15 -7.48 -4.74 24.47
N VAL A 16 -7.06 -4.63 23.21
CA VAL A 16 -6.24 -5.63 22.52
C VAL A 16 -4.79 -5.15 22.41
N SER A 17 -3.84 -6.05 22.57
CA SER A 17 -2.41 -5.87 22.40
C SER A 17 -1.85 -7.05 21.61
N ILE A 18 -0.53 -7.04 21.40
CA ILE A 18 0.16 -8.16 20.78
C ILE A 18 0.16 -9.41 21.67
N ASP A 19 0.07 -9.23 22.98
CA ASP A 19 0.17 -10.29 23.98
C ASP A 19 -1.19 -10.93 24.32
N ASN A 20 -2.31 -10.30 23.96
CA ASN A 20 -3.66 -10.80 24.30
C ASN A 20 -4.61 -10.91 23.09
N SER A 21 -4.02 -10.93 21.89
CA SER A 21 -4.78 -11.04 20.64
C SER A 21 -5.37 -12.44 20.48
N LYS A 22 -6.65 -12.53 20.06
CA LYS A 22 -7.30 -13.81 19.72
C LYS A 22 -6.54 -14.62 18.66
N TRP A 23 -5.76 -13.95 17.81
CA TRP A 23 -4.91 -14.62 16.84
C TRP A 23 -3.73 -15.35 17.48
N LEU A 24 -3.15 -14.80 18.55
CA LEU A 24 -2.08 -15.45 19.30
C LEU A 24 -2.61 -16.76 19.89
N THR A 25 -3.70 -16.67 20.68
CA THR A 25 -4.36 -17.84 21.27
C THR A 25 -4.74 -18.89 20.23
N PHE A 26 -5.30 -18.49 19.09
CA PHE A 26 -5.63 -19.42 18.02
C PHE A 26 -4.40 -20.16 17.48
N ILE A 27 -3.26 -19.47 17.28
CA ILE A 27 -2.04 -20.11 16.78
C ILE A 27 -1.49 -21.06 17.83
N GLU A 28 -1.45 -20.66 19.10
CA GLU A 28 -1.00 -21.51 20.21
C GLU A 28 -1.85 -22.79 20.32
N GLU A 29 -3.18 -22.67 20.30
CA GLU A 29 -4.10 -23.83 20.34
C GLU A 29 -3.92 -24.78 19.14
N LYS A 30 -3.65 -24.24 17.95
CA LYS A 30 -3.51 -25.05 16.73
C LYS A 30 -2.15 -25.69 16.56
N THR A 31 -1.12 -25.13 17.20
CA THR A 31 0.27 -25.55 17.01
C THR A 31 0.87 -26.21 18.24
N GLY A 32 0.32 -25.94 19.43
CA GLY A 32 0.87 -26.36 20.71
C GLY A 32 2.12 -25.59 21.16
N TYR A 33 2.55 -24.57 20.41
CA TYR A 33 3.65 -23.71 20.82
C TYR A 33 3.16 -22.64 21.79
N ASP A 34 3.97 -22.39 22.81
CA ASP A 34 3.89 -21.19 23.66
C ASP A 34 4.60 -20.04 22.93
N LEU A 35 3.90 -18.95 22.62
CA LEU A 35 4.37 -17.90 21.71
C LEU A 35 4.61 -16.58 22.44
N GLU A 36 5.84 -16.08 22.37
CA GLU A 36 6.17 -14.70 22.74
C GLU A 36 6.34 -13.86 21.47
N TRP A 37 5.44 -12.91 21.22
CA TRP A 37 5.45 -12.10 20.00
C TRP A 37 5.73 -10.63 20.31
N THR A 38 6.82 -10.11 19.74
CA THR A 38 7.25 -8.71 19.94
C THR A 38 7.27 -7.93 18.62
N LEU A 39 7.37 -6.60 18.74
CA LEU A 39 7.50 -5.68 17.61
C LEU A 39 8.84 -4.96 17.64
N PHE A 40 9.40 -4.73 16.45
CA PHE A 40 10.44 -3.71 16.30
C PHE A 40 9.93 -2.35 16.82
N LYS A 41 10.80 -1.64 17.53
CA LYS A 41 10.47 -0.35 18.15
C LYS A 41 10.25 0.71 17.07
N LYS A 42 9.27 1.58 17.30
CA LYS A 42 9.08 2.80 16.49
C LYS A 42 10.24 3.77 16.78
N GLY A 43 10.69 4.53 15.77
CA GLY A 43 11.70 5.58 15.92
C GLY A 43 13.09 5.24 15.35
N SER A 44 13.35 3.97 15.05
CA SER A 44 14.54 3.52 14.31
C SER A 44 14.12 2.66 13.13
N THR A 45 14.99 2.49 12.14
CA THR A 45 14.68 1.60 11.02
C THR A 45 14.66 0.14 11.48
N VAL A 46 13.92 -0.71 10.77
CA VAL A 46 13.90 -2.15 11.04
C VAL A 46 15.28 -2.76 10.78
N ASP A 47 15.98 -2.30 9.75
CA ASP A 47 17.30 -2.81 9.37
C ASP A 47 18.36 -2.54 10.44
N GLU A 48 18.39 -1.34 11.05
CA GLU A 48 19.32 -1.03 12.15
C GLU A 48 19.05 -1.92 13.38
N GLN A 49 17.78 -2.06 13.76
CA GLN A 49 17.39 -2.91 14.89
C GLN A 49 17.72 -4.38 14.63
N LEU A 50 17.53 -4.84 13.39
CA LEU A 50 17.88 -6.18 12.97
C LEU A 50 19.38 -6.44 13.10
N MET A 51 20.23 -5.53 12.62
CA MET A 51 21.69 -5.67 12.75
C MET A 51 22.13 -5.74 14.21
N ILE A 52 21.57 -4.90 15.07
CA ILE A 52 21.86 -4.90 16.51
C ILE A 52 21.41 -6.23 17.15
N LEU A 53 20.20 -6.69 16.83
CA LEU A 53 19.62 -7.90 17.38
C LEU A 53 20.48 -9.13 17.05
N LEU A 54 20.89 -9.26 15.78
CA LEU A 54 21.75 -10.36 15.34
C LEU A 54 23.16 -10.26 15.93
N ALA A 55 23.74 -9.06 16.04
CA ALA A 55 25.06 -8.87 16.63
C ALA A 55 25.10 -9.13 18.15
N SER A 56 23.95 -8.99 18.83
CA SER A 56 23.85 -9.22 20.28
C SER A 56 23.89 -10.70 20.69
N GLY A 57 23.70 -11.62 19.74
CA GLY A 57 23.56 -13.06 20.03
C GLY A 57 22.24 -13.47 20.66
N ASN A 58 21.35 -12.53 21.00
CA ASN A 58 20.04 -12.78 21.61
C ASN A 58 18.91 -12.69 20.56
N ALA A 59 19.11 -13.29 19.39
CA ALA A 59 18.10 -13.29 18.35
C ALA A 59 16.92 -14.21 18.73
N PRO A 60 15.67 -13.81 18.46
CA PRO A 60 14.49 -14.66 18.70
C PRO A 60 14.45 -15.81 17.70
N ASP A 61 13.60 -16.82 17.96
CA ASP A 61 13.49 -18.02 17.13
C ASP A 61 13.03 -17.70 15.69
N LEU A 62 12.19 -16.68 15.52
CA LEU A 62 11.76 -16.18 14.21
C LEU A 62 11.79 -14.65 14.13
N ILE A 63 12.31 -14.15 13.01
CA ILE A 63 12.31 -12.72 12.70
C ILE A 63 11.53 -12.49 11.40
N GLN A 64 10.58 -11.55 11.41
CA GLN A 64 9.88 -11.09 10.22
C GLN A 64 10.38 -9.71 9.76
N VAL A 65 10.80 -9.62 8.51
CA VAL A 65 11.26 -8.38 7.86
C VAL A 65 10.73 -8.25 6.43
N ASP A 66 10.96 -7.10 5.81
CA ASP A 66 10.69 -6.91 4.39
C ASP A 66 11.52 -7.88 3.54
N GLY A 67 10.83 -8.73 2.79
CA GLY A 67 11.42 -9.74 1.94
C GLY A 67 12.22 -9.17 0.77
N GLY A 68 13.34 -9.81 0.43
CA GLY A 68 14.16 -9.44 -0.73
C GLY A 68 14.91 -8.12 -0.57
N SER A 69 15.09 -7.61 0.65
CA SER A 69 15.92 -6.44 0.91
C SER A 69 17.41 -6.77 0.70
N GLN A 70 18.20 -5.76 0.32
CA GLN A 70 19.65 -5.91 0.21
C GLN A 70 20.29 -6.24 1.56
N VAL A 71 19.77 -5.67 2.65
CA VAL A 71 20.21 -5.96 4.02
C VAL A 71 20.01 -7.44 4.34
N LEU A 72 18.83 -8.00 4.08
CA LEU A 72 18.55 -9.41 4.33
C LEU A 72 19.45 -10.33 3.50
N THR A 73 19.71 -9.95 2.24
CA THR A 73 20.64 -10.68 1.36
C THR A 73 22.07 -10.70 1.93
N SER A 74 22.55 -9.56 2.45
CA SER A 74 23.85 -9.47 3.10
C SER A 74 23.93 -10.30 4.38
N ILE A 75 22.85 -10.35 5.18
CA ILE A 75 22.80 -11.17 6.39
C ILE A 75 22.91 -12.65 6.06
N VAL A 76 22.20 -13.15 5.03
CA VAL A 76 22.36 -14.54 4.56
C VAL A 76 23.79 -14.82 4.12
N LYS A 77 24.39 -13.94 3.31
CA LYS A 77 25.76 -14.13 2.81
C LYS A 77 26.80 -14.14 3.92
N ASN A 78 26.54 -13.43 5.01
CA ASN A 78 27.39 -13.41 6.20
C ASN A 78 27.08 -14.53 7.20
N GLY A 79 26.20 -15.48 6.86
CA GLY A 79 25.87 -16.63 7.70
C GLY A 79 24.96 -16.31 8.89
N GLY A 80 24.22 -15.20 8.87
CA GLY A 80 23.32 -14.80 9.96
C GLY A 80 21.95 -15.47 9.96
N VAL A 81 21.64 -16.29 8.94
CA VAL A 81 20.34 -16.96 8.77
C VAL A 81 20.59 -18.44 8.51
N SER A 82 19.75 -19.29 9.10
CA SER A 82 19.76 -20.74 8.85
C SER A 82 19.10 -21.07 7.51
N ALA A 83 19.72 -21.96 6.73
CA ALA A 83 19.08 -22.53 5.55
C ALA A 83 17.91 -23.44 5.97
N ILE A 84 16.82 -23.39 5.22
CA ILE A 84 15.58 -24.12 5.56
C ILE A 84 15.20 -25.17 4.52
N ASP A 85 16.09 -25.57 3.61
CA ASP A 85 15.77 -26.48 2.50
C ASP A 85 15.16 -27.82 2.96
N ASP A 86 15.65 -28.39 4.07
CA ASP A 86 15.11 -29.62 4.66
C ASP A 86 13.68 -29.43 5.17
N ALA A 87 13.47 -28.36 5.95
CA ALA A 87 12.15 -28.01 6.47
C ALA A 87 11.18 -27.63 5.34
N TRP A 88 11.67 -26.93 4.32
CA TRP A 88 10.92 -26.53 3.14
C TRP A 88 10.45 -27.76 2.34
N SER A 89 11.33 -28.75 2.19
CA SER A 89 11.01 -29.99 1.50
C SER A 89 9.93 -30.80 2.24
N LYS A 90 10.03 -30.88 3.57
CA LYS A 90 9.12 -31.66 4.42
C LYS A 90 7.77 -30.98 4.68
N TYR A 91 7.76 -29.67 4.95
CA TYR A 91 6.62 -29.00 5.58
C TYR A 91 5.97 -27.91 4.72
N ALA A 92 6.63 -27.38 3.68
CA ALA A 92 6.11 -26.22 2.93
C ALA A 92 5.03 -26.54 1.88
N ASN A 93 4.39 -27.71 1.93
CA ASN A 93 3.42 -28.13 0.90
C ASN A 93 2.24 -27.16 0.75
N ASN A 94 1.76 -26.58 1.85
CA ASN A 94 0.69 -25.57 1.78
C ASN A 94 1.19 -24.28 1.12
N LEU A 95 2.41 -23.83 1.44
CA LEU A 95 3.02 -22.65 0.83
C LEU A 95 3.24 -22.84 -0.67
N LYS A 96 3.77 -24.00 -1.09
CA LYS A 96 3.96 -24.36 -2.51
C LYS A 96 2.66 -24.33 -3.31
N LYS A 97 1.51 -24.60 -2.67
CA LYS A 97 0.18 -24.54 -3.31
C LYS A 97 -0.40 -23.11 -3.35
N MET A 98 -0.11 -22.30 -2.33
CA MET A 98 -0.74 -20.98 -2.14
C MET A 98 0.06 -19.82 -2.74
N VAL A 99 1.38 -19.99 -2.87
CA VAL A 99 2.30 -18.92 -3.28
C VAL A 99 2.76 -19.19 -4.71
N PRO A 100 2.54 -18.24 -5.65
CA PRO A 100 3.02 -18.38 -7.02
C PRO A 100 4.54 -18.61 -7.08
N GLN A 101 4.99 -19.43 -8.04
CA GLN A 101 6.39 -19.84 -8.14
C GLN A 101 7.32 -18.63 -8.30
N GLU A 102 6.89 -17.60 -9.04
CA GLU A 102 7.68 -16.38 -9.21
C GLU A 102 7.92 -15.62 -7.90
N VAL A 103 7.01 -15.76 -6.92
CA VAL A 103 7.19 -15.19 -5.59
C VAL A 103 8.13 -16.05 -4.76
N LEU A 104 7.98 -17.37 -4.81
CA LEU A 104 8.88 -18.29 -4.13
C LEU A 104 10.34 -18.12 -4.58
N ASP A 105 10.56 -17.86 -5.87
CA ASP A 105 11.90 -17.70 -6.42
C ASP A 105 12.57 -16.37 -6.00
N ILE A 106 11.80 -15.32 -5.69
CA ILE A 106 12.34 -14.07 -5.10
C ILE A 106 13.02 -14.34 -3.74
N PHE A 107 12.56 -15.36 -3.02
CA PHE A 107 13.07 -15.70 -1.70
C PHE A 107 14.22 -16.71 -1.72
N LYS A 108 14.71 -17.10 -2.89
CA LYS A 108 15.91 -17.93 -3.01
C LYS A 108 17.16 -17.05 -3.09
N ILE A 109 18.20 -17.46 -2.38
CA ILE A 109 19.56 -16.89 -2.53
C ILE A 109 20.49 -18.04 -2.86
N ASP A 110 21.20 -17.91 -3.97
CA ASP A 110 22.09 -18.93 -4.52
C ASP A 110 21.40 -20.30 -4.67
N GLY A 111 20.12 -20.27 -5.06
CA GLY A 111 19.30 -21.46 -5.29
C GLY A 111 18.72 -22.12 -4.03
N LYS A 112 19.08 -21.66 -2.83
CA LYS A 112 18.64 -22.22 -1.54
C LYS A 112 17.48 -21.44 -0.93
N HIS A 113 16.68 -22.12 -0.11
CA HIS A 113 15.61 -21.49 0.68
C HIS A 113 16.16 -21.03 2.02
N TRP A 114 16.00 -19.74 2.31
CA TRP A 114 16.42 -19.13 3.58
C TRP A 114 15.24 -18.57 4.37
N TYR A 115 14.07 -18.45 3.74
CA TYR A 115 12.96 -17.69 4.27
C TYR A 115 11.60 -18.35 4.01
N ILE A 116 10.67 -18.10 4.92
CA ILE A 116 9.26 -18.45 4.79
C ILE A 116 8.52 -17.20 4.27
N PRO A 117 7.93 -17.24 3.05
CA PRO A 117 7.27 -16.08 2.48
C PRO A 117 5.90 -15.87 3.11
N ARG A 118 5.63 -14.63 3.56
CA ARG A 118 4.28 -14.13 3.80
C ARG A 118 3.74 -13.54 2.51
N TYR A 119 3.05 -14.35 1.74
CA TYR A 119 2.45 -13.93 0.48
C TYR A 119 1.15 -13.15 0.70
N ALA A 120 1.08 -11.94 0.14
CA ALA A 120 -0.15 -11.17 0.04
C ALA A 120 -0.60 -11.14 -1.43
N PRO A 121 -1.70 -11.83 -1.81
CA PRO A 121 -2.13 -11.92 -3.21
C PRO A 121 -2.70 -10.60 -3.77
N VAL A 122 -3.06 -9.66 -2.89
CA VAL A 122 -3.63 -8.37 -3.30
C VAL A 122 -2.52 -7.40 -3.69
N ARG A 123 -2.34 -7.20 -5.00
CA ARG A 123 -1.32 -6.33 -5.59
C ARG A 123 -1.78 -4.87 -5.81
N GLY A 124 -3.07 -4.58 -5.60
CA GLY A 124 -3.62 -3.23 -5.73
C GLY A 124 -3.35 -2.40 -4.48
N ILE A 125 -2.68 -1.26 -4.65
CA ILE A 125 -2.26 -0.39 -3.54
C ILE A 125 -3.43 0.49 -3.09
N GLY A 126 -4.29 0.86 -4.02
CA GLY A 126 -5.49 1.67 -3.83
C GLY A 126 -6.14 1.93 -5.18
N THR A 127 -7.27 2.61 -5.16
CA THR A 127 -7.83 3.28 -6.34
C THR A 127 -8.56 4.54 -5.86
N MET A 128 -9.19 5.26 -6.77
CA MET A 128 -10.05 6.39 -6.43
C MET A 128 -11.31 5.89 -5.71
N ALA A 129 -11.75 6.64 -4.71
CA ALA A 129 -13.03 6.49 -4.07
C ALA A 129 -13.85 7.77 -4.22
N VAL A 130 -15.17 7.64 -4.23
CA VAL A 130 -16.12 8.74 -4.40
C VAL A 130 -17.30 8.60 -3.45
N ARG A 131 -17.83 9.73 -2.99
CA ARG A 131 -19.11 9.85 -2.30
C ARG A 131 -20.25 9.48 -3.24
N LYS A 132 -20.70 8.23 -3.17
CA LYS A 132 -21.80 7.72 -4.00
C LYS A 132 -23.12 8.37 -3.60
N ASP A 133 -23.32 8.65 -2.33
CA ASP A 133 -24.49 9.40 -1.86
C ASP A 133 -24.59 10.78 -2.51
N TRP A 134 -23.46 11.45 -2.79
CA TRP A 134 -23.46 12.71 -3.54
C TRP A 134 -23.75 12.51 -5.03
N LEU A 135 -23.30 11.39 -5.62
CA LEU A 135 -23.67 11.06 -7.00
C LEU A 135 -25.18 10.83 -7.10
N ASP A 136 -25.75 10.05 -6.20
CA ASP A 136 -27.18 9.72 -6.17
C ASP A 136 -28.04 10.96 -5.92
N GLU A 137 -27.65 11.83 -4.97
CA GLU A 137 -28.33 13.12 -4.69
C GLU A 137 -28.39 14.02 -5.94
N LEU A 138 -27.33 14.02 -6.74
CA LEU A 138 -27.21 14.86 -7.93
C LEU A 138 -27.67 14.17 -9.23
N GLY A 139 -28.15 12.91 -9.14
CA GLY A 139 -28.53 12.12 -10.32
C GLY A 139 -27.37 11.82 -11.26
N LEU A 140 -26.14 11.79 -10.76
CA LEU A 140 -24.92 11.53 -11.50
C LEU A 140 -24.62 10.04 -11.55
N LYS A 141 -24.08 9.57 -12.68
CA LYS A 141 -23.55 8.22 -12.80
C LYS A 141 -22.16 8.13 -12.20
N VAL A 142 -21.75 6.91 -11.84
CA VAL A 142 -20.35 6.61 -11.52
C VAL A 142 -19.47 6.95 -12.73
N PRO A 143 -18.42 7.78 -12.56
CA PRO A 143 -17.64 8.27 -13.69
C PRO A 143 -16.72 7.19 -14.26
N VAL A 144 -16.52 7.19 -15.59
CA VAL A 144 -15.72 6.18 -16.30
C VAL A 144 -14.53 6.81 -17.03
N THR A 145 -14.73 7.93 -17.71
CA THR A 145 -13.69 8.63 -18.47
C THR A 145 -13.10 9.79 -17.67
N ILE A 146 -11.91 10.26 -18.05
CA ILE A 146 -11.31 11.45 -17.40
C ILE A 146 -12.22 12.69 -17.47
N ASP A 147 -13.05 12.80 -18.52
CA ASP A 147 -14.05 13.87 -18.68
C ASP A 147 -15.26 13.67 -17.76
N ASP A 148 -15.71 12.43 -17.53
CA ASP A 148 -16.75 12.14 -16.53
C ASP A 148 -16.25 12.50 -15.12
N TYR A 149 -15.00 12.19 -14.81
CA TYR A 149 -14.37 12.59 -13.54
C TYR A 149 -14.39 14.10 -13.38
N TYR A 150 -13.95 14.84 -14.41
CA TYR A 150 -14.01 16.29 -14.42
C TYR A 150 -15.45 16.81 -14.18
N ASN A 151 -16.42 16.26 -14.91
CA ASN A 151 -17.82 16.66 -14.80
C ASN A 151 -18.37 16.43 -13.39
N VAL A 152 -18.12 15.25 -12.80
CA VAL A 152 -18.51 14.95 -11.41
C VAL A 152 -17.89 15.94 -10.44
N LEU A 153 -16.60 16.24 -10.55
CA LEU A 153 -15.92 17.20 -9.68
C LEU A 153 -16.51 18.61 -9.81
N VAL A 154 -16.84 19.05 -11.03
CA VAL A 154 -17.50 20.34 -11.27
C VAL A 154 -18.89 20.37 -10.62
N GLN A 155 -19.67 19.30 -10.73
CA GLN A 155 -21.01 19.24 -10.12
C GLN A 155 -20.93 19.19 -8.59
N PHE A 156 -19.99 18.43 -8.03
CA PHE A 156 -19.72 18.43 -6.59
C PHE A 156 -19.39 19.84 -6.09
N LYS A 157 -18.51 20.55 -6.80
CA LYS A 157 -18.17 21.94 -6.45
C LYS A 157 -19.39 22.87 -6.47
N LYS A 158 -20.22 22.75 -7.50
CA LYS A 158 -21.41 23.61 -7.65
C LYS A 158 -22.46 23.35 -6.58
N ALA A 159 -22.72 22.07 -6.30
CA ALA A 159 -23.76 21.68 -5.35
C ALA A 159 -23.31 21.81 -3.89
N LYS A 160 -22.00 21.65 -3.62
CA LYS A 160 -21.42 21.64 -2.28
C LYS A 160 -20.20 22.57 -2.23
N PRO A 161 -20.40 23.90 -2.27
CA PRO A 161 -19.33 24.89 -2.44
C PRO A 161 -18.32 24.95 -1.28
N ASP A 162 -18.74 24.57 -0.07
CA ASP A 162 -17.87 24.51 1.11
C ASP A 162 -17.08 23.20 1.22
N MET A 163 -17.31 22.26 0.28
CA MET A 163 -16.67 20.96 0.26
C MET A 163 -15.58 20.89 -0.80
N ILE A 164 -14.66 19.95 -0.62
CA ILE A 164 -13.52 19.72 -1.49
C ILE A 164 -13.88 18.62 -2.50
N PRO A 165 -14.00 18.92 -3.80
CA PRO A 165 -14.38 17.91 -4.79
C PRO A 165 -13.35 16.79 -4.89
N LEU A 166 -12.07 17.13 -5.02
CA LEU A 166 -10.94 16.20 -5.08
C LEU A 166 -9.93 16.48 -3.95
N ILE A 167 -9.87 15.58 -2.97
CA ILE A 167 -8.86 15.62 -1.91
C ILE A 167 -7.54 15.05 -2.43
N ALA A 168 -6.42 15.63 -2.01
CA ALA A 168 -5.08 15.20 -2.39
C ALA A 168 -4.04 15.57 -1.32
N ALA A 169 -2.85 14.96 -1.39
CA ALA A 169 -1.73 15.26 -0.49
C ALA A 169 -0.52 15.72 -1.30
N GLY A 170 0.24 16.63 -0.71
CA GLY A 170 1.47 17.18 -1.27
C GLY A 170 2.70 16.76 -0.48
N LYS A 171 2.57 16.61 0.83
CA LYS A 171 3.60 16.11 1.75
C LYS A 171 3.48 14.61 1.98
N GLU A 172 3.39 13.87 0.88
CA GLU A 172 3.45 12.41 0.91
C GLU A 172 4.89 11.92 1.05
N LYS A 173 5.07 10.72 1.60
CA LYS A 173 6.41 10.14 1.86
C LYS A 173 7.24 9.99 0.58
N TYR A 174 6.57 9.83 -0.56
CA TYR A 174 7.21 9.58 -1.85
C TYR A 174 7.05 10.75 -2.83
N SER A 175 5.84 11.30 -3.01
CA SER A 175 5.56 12.50 -3.83
C SER A 175 4.08 12.85 -3.77
N SER A 176 3.74 14.13 -4.00
CA SER A 176 2.36 14.56 -4.25
C SER A 176 1.70 13.78 -5.40
N PHE A 177 2.51 13.36 -6.37
CA PHE A 177 2.08 12.59 -7.54
C PHE A 177 1.45 11.24 -7.19
N TYR A 178 1.82 10.65 -6.03
CA TYR A 178 1.26 9.39 -5.57
C TYR A 178 -0.27 9.42 -5.53
N ARG A 179 -0.86 10.52 -5.05
CA ARG A 179 -2.32 10.66 -4.90
C ARG A 179 -3.03 10.89 -6.24
N PHE A 180 -2.29 11.25 -7.29
CA PHE A 180 -2.84 11.44 -8.64
C PHE A 180 -2.53 10.26 -9.60
N ILE A 181 -1.84 9.21 -9.13
CA ILE A 181 -1.33 8.15 -10.00
C ILE A 181 -2.43 7.45 -10.82
N HIS A 182 -3.62 7.29 -10.26
CA HIS A 182 -4.76 6.68 -10.96
C HIS A 182 -5.32 7.59 -12.06
N LEU A 183 -5.24 8.90 -11.88
CA LEU A 183 -5.61 9.86 -12.92
C LEU A 183 -4.56 9.92 -14.02
N ALA A 184 -3.27 9.76 -13.66
CA ALA A 184 -2.16 9.75 -14.61
C ALA A 184 -2.23 8.57 -15.60
N GLY A 185 -2.81 7.43 -15.19
CA GLY A 185 -3.06 6.28 -16.07
C GLY A 185 -3.90 6.63 -17.31
N ALA A 186 -4.86 7.56 -17.20
CA ALA A 186 -5.63 8.05 -18.34
C ALA A 186 -4.78 8.79 -19.40
N PHE A 187 -3.54 9.12 -19.09
CA PHE A 187 -2.58 9.78 -19.98
C PHE A 187 -1.48 8.82 -20.44
N GLY A 188 -1.57 7.53 -20.12
CA GLY A 188 -0.52 6.54 -20.39
C GLY A 188 0.73 6.75 -19.51
N ILE A 189 0.56 7.35 -18.32
CA ILE A 189 1.64 7.55 -17.35
C ILE A 189 1.52 6.47 -16.29
N TYR A 190 2.57 5.67 -16.17
CA TYR A 190 2.62 4.53 -15.24
C TYR A 190 3.83 4.66 -14.32
N SER A 191 3.74 4.02 -13.17
CA SER A 191 4.81 4.01 -12.19
C SER A 191 4.84 2.70 -11.44
N ASN A 192 6.00 2.37 -10.87
CA ASN A 192 6.11 1.32 -9.88
C ASN A 192 5.83 1.87 -8.47
N GLU A 193 5.76 0.98 -7.48
CA GLU A 193 5.54 1.33 -6.07
C GLU A 193 6.54 2.34 -5.46
N LYS A 194 7.71 2.52 -6.08
CA LYS A 194 8.74 3.49 -5.66
C LYS A 194 8.55 4.87 -6.31
N LEU A 195 7.49 5.02 -7.10
CA LEU A 195 7.25 6.17 -7.95
C LEU A 195 8.32 6.36 -9.04
N ASP A 196 8.93 5.27 -9.52
CA ASP A 196 9.80 5.34 -10.68
C ASP A 196 8.93 5.38 -11.94
N PHE A 197 8.77 6.56 -12.54
CA PHE A 197 7.95 6.78 -13.75
C PHE A 197 8.66 6.40 -15.06
N TYR A 198 9.66 5.54 -14.96
CA TYR A 198 10.39 5.00 -16.10
C TYR A 198 9.61 3.85 -16.72
N PHE A 199 9.40 3.91 -18.02
CA PHE A 199 8.74 2.86 -18.78
C PHE A 199 9.47 2.67 -20.10
N ALA A 200 9.46 1.43 -20.60
CA ALA A 200 10.05 1.11 -21.89
C ALA A 200 8.96 1.25 -22.97
N GLU A 201 9.10 2.25 -23.84
CA GLU A 201 8.26 2.41 -25.04
C GLU A 201 9.18 2.25 -26.25
N SER A 202 8.83 1.34 -27.17
CA SER A 202 9.63 1.08 -28.38
C SER A 202 11.11 0.76 -28.12
N GLY A 203 11.41 0.05 -27.03
CA GLY A 203 12.77 -0.36 -26.67
C GLY A 203 13.63 0.74 -26.02
N LYS A 204 13.08 1.93 -25.76
CA LYS A 204 13.77 3.00 -25.02
C LYS A 204 13.13 3.20 -23.67
N VAL A 205 13.96 3.32 -22.63
CA VAL A 205 13.52 3.66 -21.27
C VAL A 205 13.39 5.18 -21.19
N GLU A 206 12.18 5.67 -20.99
CA GLU A 206 11.90 7.11 -20.88
C GLU A 206 11.20 7.41 -19.55
N PHE A 207 11.46 8.60 -19.02
CA PHE A 207 10.77 9.10 -17.82
C PHE A 207 9.46 9.79 -18.26
N SER A 208 8.33 9.10 -18.11
CA SER A 208 7.02 9.50 -18.68
C SER A 208 6.60 10.93 -18.35
N ILE A 209 6.97 11.44 -17.18
CA ILE A 209 6.62 12.79 -16.73
C ILE A 209 7.25 13.89 -17.61
N LEU A 210 8.40 13.62 -18.24
CA LEU A 210 9.10 14.58 -19.10
C LEU A 210 8.68 14.49 -20.59
N THR A 211 7.67 13.68 -20.90
CA THR A 211 7.12 13.52 -22.26
C THR A 211 5.89 14.44 -22.48
N GLU A 212 5.37 14.51 -23.70
CA GLU A 212 4.12 15.22 -23.99
C GLU A 212 2.91 14.61 -23.25
N LYS A 213 2.94 13.31 -22.90
CA LYS A 213 1.95 12.68 -22.02
C LYS A 213 1.97 13.35 -20.64
N GLY A 214 3.17 13.50 -20.05
CA GLY A 214 3.40 14.20 -18.79
C GLY A 214 2.92 15.65 -18.81
N LYS A 215 3.24 16.40 -19.86
CA LYS A 215 2.78 17.78 -20.05
C LYS A 215 1.25 17.89 -20.14
N SER A 216 0.61 16.97 -20.85
CA SER A 216 -0.86 16.93 -20.99
C SER A 216 -1.55 16.64 -19.65
N PHE A 217 -1.01 15.69 -18.88
CA PHE A 217 -1.48 15.40 -17.54
C PHE A 217 -1.34 16.63 -16.62
N LEU A 218 -0.16 17.26 -16.58
CA LEU A 218 0.09 18.43 -15.74
C LEU A 218 -0.80 19.62 -16.11
N LYS A 219 -1.04 19.86 -17.41
CA LYS A 219 -2.02 20.87 -17.87
C LYS A 219 -3.43 20.59 -17.35
N THR A 220 -3.85 19.33 -17.38
CA THR A 220 -5.18 18.94 -16.88
C THR A 220 -5.29 19.15 -15.37
N MET A 221 -4.31 18.69 -14.59
CA MET A 221 -4.29 18.90 -13.14
C MET A 221 -4.19 20.38 -12.78
N ASN A 222 -3.43 21.17 -13.54
CA ASN A 222 -3.35 22.62 -13.36
C ASN A 222 -4.70 23.31 -13.63
N LYS A 223 -5.41 22.91 -14.70
CA LYS A 223 -6.78 23.36 -14.97
C LYS A 223 -7.70 23.06 -13.78
N TRP A 224 -7.73 21.81 -13.32
CA TRP A 224 -8.60 21.39 -12.19
C TRP A 224 -8.26 22.16 -10.90
N TYR A 225 -6.97 22.39 -10.64
CA TYR A 225 -6.53 23.21 -9.51
C TYR A 225 -7.01 24.66 -9.64
N ASN A 226 -6.82 25.31 -10.79
CA ASN A 226 -7.22 26.69 -11.02
C ASN A 226 -8.74 26.86 -10.92
N GLU A 227 -9.50 25.87 -11.40
CA GLU A 227 -10.95 25.81 -11.26
C GLU A 227 -11.41 25.44 -9.83
N GLY A 228 -10.49 25.20 -8.90
CA GLY A 228 -10.78 24.90 -7.49
C GLY A 228 -11.47 23.55 -7.29
N LEU A 229 -11.22 22.59 -8.16
CA LEU A 229 -11.69 21.21 -8.02
C LEU A 229 -10.78 20.40 -7.11
N ILE A 230 -9.49 20.76 -7.05
CA ILE A 230 -8.50 20.17 -6.16
C ILE A 230 -8.41 21.01 -4.89
N ASP A 231 -8.26 20.35 -3.75
CA ASP A 231 -7.93 20.97 -2.46
C ASP A 231 -6.84 22.05 -2.62
N ARG A 232 -7.14 23.30 -2.25
CA ARG A 232 -6.22 24.43 -2.41
C ARG A 232 -4.98 24.30 -1.54
N GLU A 233 -5.10 23.59 -0.42
CA GLU A 233 -4.02 23.40 0.54
C GLU A 233 -3.32 22.05 0.37
N TYR A 234 -3.62 21.30 -0.71
CA TYR A 234 -3.11 19.94 -0.88
C TYR A 234 -1.58 19.87 -0.75
N LEU A 235 -0.84 20.90 -1.19
CA LEU A 235 0.63 20.95 -1.07
C LEU A 235 1.13 20.89 0.38
N LEU A 236 0.34 21.36 1.34
CA LEU A 236 0.66 21.32 2.78
C LEU A 236 0.07 20.08 3.47
N GLU A 237 -0.92 19.46 2.84
CA GLU A 237 -1.65 18.31 3.35
C GLU A 237 -0.78 17.05 3.39
N LYS A 238 -0.90 16.31 4.51
CA LYS A 238 -0.23 15.03 4.78
C LYS A 238 -1.22 13.87 4.81
N GLN A 239 -2.42 14.11 5.33
CA GLN A 239 -3.45 13.09 5.55
C GLN A 239 -4.79 13.57 4.97
N PRO A 240 -4.93 13.66 3.63
CA PRO A 240 -6.14 14.16 2.99
C PRO A 240 -7.37 13.32 3.32
N ILE A 241 -7.16 12.08 3.72
CA ILE A 241 -8.23 11.18 4.13
C ILE A 241 -8.93 11.63 5.41
N GLU A 242 -8.28 12.42 6.28
CA GLU A 242 -8.95 13.02 7.44
C GLU A 242 -10.06 13.98 7.03
N LYS A 243 -9.89 14.71 5.92
CA LYS A 243 -10.93 15.58 5.34
C LYS A 243 -12.11 14.77 4.81
N MET A 244 -11.84 13.62 4.18
CA MET A 244 -12.90 12.69 3.77
C MET A 244 -13.67 12.15 4.99
N ILE A 245 -12.96 11.72 6.04
CA ILE A 245 -13.54 11.26 7.31
C ILE A 245 -14.35 12.37 8.00
N ALA A 246 -13.92 13.63 7.90
CA ALA A 246 -14.64 14.79 8.41
C ALA A 246 -15.85 15.19 7.55
N GLY A 247 -16.13 14.46 6.46
CA GLY A 247 -17.26 14.73 5.57
C GLY A 247 -17.01 15.85 4.56
N GLN A 248 -15.79 16.37 4.49
CA GLN A 248 -15.41 17.52 3.68
C GLN A 248 -14.99 17.16 2.24
N GLY A 249 -14.68 15.88 1.98
CA GLY A 249 -14.19 15.42 0.68
C GLY A 249 -15.26 14.69 -0.16
N GLY A 250 -15.24 14.91 -1.48
CA GLY A 250 -16.11 14.22 -2.44
C GLY A 250 -15.46 13.01 -3.12
N MET A 251 -14.22 13.15 -3.58
CA MET A 251 -13.47 12.12 -4.31
C MET A 251 -11.98 12.16 -3.93
N GLY A 252 -11.29 11.02 -3.95
CA GLY A 252 -9.85 10.98 -3.71
C GLY A 252 -9.23 9.59 -3.78
N HIS A 253 -7.89 9.53 -3.81
CA HIS A 253 -7.17 8.26 -3.66
C HIS A 253 -7.38 7.68 -2.27
N TRP A 254 -7.81 6.42 -2.20
CA TRP A 254 -7.99 5.70 -0.96
C TRP A 254 -7.29 4.34 -1.04
N ASN A 255 -6.23 4.16 -0.28
CA ASN A 255 -5.46 2.91 -0.31
C ASN A 255 -6.14 1.81 0.53
N LYS A 256 -5.75 0.55 0.30
CA LYS A 256 -6.37 -0.59 1.01
C LYS A 256 -6.22 -0.51 2.53
N VAL A 257 -5.08 0.00 3.01
CA VAL A 257 -4.78 0.11 4.44
C VAL A 257 -5.63 1.20 5.09
N GLU A 258 -5.73 2.36 4.44
CA GLU A 258 -6.62 3.47 4.80
C GLU A 258 -8.06 2.97 4.88
N LYS A 259 -8.53 2.18 3.90
CA LYS A 259 -9.89 1.60 3.94
C LYS A 259 -10.14 0.84 5.24
N VAL A 260 -9.29 -0.16 5.49
CA VAL A 260 -9.44 -1.04 6.65
C VAL A 260 -9.39 -0.25 7.96
N ARG A 261 -8.57 0.79 8.04
CA ARG A 261 -8.38 1.58 9.26
C ARG A 261 -9.44 2.66 9.48
N GLN A 262 -9.98 3.23 8.41
CA GLN A 262 -10.69 4.51 8.48
C GLN A 262 -12.15 4.43 8.06
N THR A 263 -12.61 3.34 7.43
CA THR A 263 -14.02 3.18 7.06
C THR A 263 -14.95 3.30 8.27
N GLY A 264 -14.66 2.64 9.39
CA GLY A 264 -15.51 2.76 10.59
C GLY A 264 -15.56 4.18 11.18
N ALA A 265 -14.45 4.93 11.11
CA ALA A 265 -14.42 6.33 11.55
C ALA A 265 -15.21 7.25 10.60
N PHE A 266 -15.14 7.00 9.29
CA PHE A 266 -15.92 7.69 8.28
C PHE A 266 -17.42 7.46 8.49
N GLU A 267 -17.87 6.20 8.62
CA GLU A 267 -19.27 5.84 8.82
C GLU A 267 -19.84 6.46 10.10
N LYS A 268 -19.09 6.44 11.20
CA LYS A 268 -19.51 7.03 12.48
C LYS A 268 -19.71 8.55 12.38
N LYS A 269 -18.85 9.25 11.65
CA LYS A 269 -18.95 10.72 11.48
C LYS A 269 -19.93 11.15 10.39
N ASN A 270 -20.22 10.28 9.43
CA ASN A 270 -21.07 10.56 8.28
C ASN A 270 -22.19 9.51 8.20
N PRO A 271 -23.15 9.52 9.14
CA PRO A 271 -24.21 8.51 9.17
C PRO A 271 -25.03 8.55 7.88
N GLY A 272 -25.15 7.40 7.21
CA GLY A 272 -25.87 7.26 5.94
C GLY A 272 -25.08 7.66 4.69
N ALA A 273 -23.85 8.18 4.83
CA ALA A 273 -22.99 8.43 3.68
C ALA A 273 -22.47 7.12 3.09
N GLU A 274 -22.44 7.04 1.75
CA GLU A 274 -21.94 5.88 1.03
C GLU A 274 -20.69 6.28 0.24
N LEU A 275 -19.58 5.60 0.52
CA LEU A 275 -18.34 5.81 -0.21
C LEU A 275 -17.90 4.53 -0.91
N VAL A 276 -17.71 4.63 -2.22
CA VAL A 276 -17.42 3.48 -3.09
C VAL A 276 -16.10 3.66 -3.83
N TYR A 277 -15.43 2.54 -4.08
CA TYR A 277 -14.29 2.50 -4.97
C TYR A 277 -14.73 2.54 -6.42
N ILE A 278 -13.98 3.28 -7.23
CA ILE A 278 -14.20 3.43 -8.66
C ILE A 278 -12.91 3.07 -9.41
N ALA A 279 -13.07 2.50 -10.62
CA ALA A 279 -11.95 2.15 -11.47
C ALA A 279 -11.16 3.41 -11.87
N PRO A 280 -9.84 3.37 -12.12
CA PRO A 280 -9.13 4.52 -12.67
C PRO A 280 -9.80 5.02 -13.95
N PRO A 281 -9.81 6.34 -14.24
CA PRO A 281 -10.44 6.86 -15.44
C PRO A 281 -9.79 6.31 -16.71
N VAL A 282 -10.62 6.13 -17.73
CA VAL A 282 -10.17 5.87 -19.11
C VAL A 282 -9.85 7.21 -19.79
N GLY A 283 -8.70 7.28 -20.43
CA GLY A 283 -8.25 8.41 -21.24
C GLY A 283 -8.86 8.43 -22.64
N ALA A 284 -8.70 9.55 -23.34
CA ALA A 284 -9.19 9.71 -24.71
C ALA A 284 -8.63 8.66 -25.69
N ASN A 285 -7.44 8.13 -25.42
CA ASN A 285 -6.79 7.10 -26.24
C ASN A 285 -7.05 5.67 -25.73
N GLY A 286 -7.98 5.47 -24.79
CA GLY A 286 -8.25 4.17 -24.16
C GLY A 286 -7.26 3.78 -23.06
N GLU A 287 -6.24 4.60 -22.81
CA GLU A 287 -5.27 4.40 -21.73
C GLU A 287 -5.97 4.39 -20.36
N GLN A 288 -5.56 3.47 -19.50
CA GLN A 288 -6.09 3.31 -18.14
C GLN A 288 -5.06 2.56 -17.30
N GLY A 289 -4.91 2.90 -16.02
CA GLY A 289 -4.05 2.10 -15.16
C GLY A 289 -4.16 2.39 -13.69
N TYR A 290 -3.68 1.44 -12.90
CA TYR A 290 -3.53 1.55 -11.47
C TYR A 290 -2.09 1.18 -11.07
N LEU A 291 -1.68 1.70 -9.92
CA LEU A 291 -0.39 1.34 -9.32
C LEU A 291 -0.46 -0.11 -8.82
N GLN A 292 0.30 -0.99 -9.47
CA GLN A 292 0.47 -2.37 -9.01
C GLN A 292 1.73 -2.48 -8.16
N GLN A 293 1.57 -2.98 -6.94
CA GLN A 293 2.70 -3.35 -6.11
C GLN A 293 3.34 -4.60 -6.70
N LYS A 294 4.68 -4.67 -6.71
CA LYS A 294 5.33 -5.96 -6.97
C LYS A 294 4.84 -6.94 -5.90
N ALA A 295 4.92 -8.24 -6.19
CA ALA A 295 4.74 -9.22 -5.13
C ALA A 295 5.86 -9.04 -4.10
N LYS A 296 5.60 -8.24 -3.07
CA LYS A 296 6.42 -8.12 -1.89
C LYS A 296 5.80 -8.99 -0.82
N GLY A 297 6.52 -10.05 -0.47
CA GLY A 297 6.22 -10.79 0.74
C GLY A 297 7.05 -10.22 1.89
N MET A 298 6.47 -10.20 3.09
CA MET A 298 7.34 -10.24 4.26
C MET A 298 8.05 -11.60 4.27
N ALA A 299 9.25 -11.66 4.80
CA ALA A 299 9.97 -12.91 5.02
C ALA A 299 10.06 -13.17 6.51
N PHE A 300 9.65 -14.37 6.94
CA PHE A 300 10.13 -14.91 8.21
C PHE A 300 11.42 -15.69 7.97
N PHE A 301 12.36 -15.59 8.90
CA PHE A 301 13.59 -16.37 8.84
C PHE A 301 14.01 -16.82 10.23
N VAL A 302 14.77 -17.92 10.26
CA VAL A 302 15.38 -18.48 11.48
C VAL A 302 16.80 -17.94 11.56
N PRO A 303 17.17 -17.18 12.59
CA PRO A 303 18.56 -16.76 12.79
C PRO A 303 19.49 -17.96 12.94
N GLN A 304 20.76 -17.82 12.55
CA GLN A 304 21.74 -18.91 12.70
C GLN A 304 22.06 -19.26 14.16
N THR A 305 21.78 -18.33 15.08
CA THR A 305 22.07 -18.45 16.51
C THR A 305 20.97 -19.15 17.31
N SER A 306 19.86 -19.52 16.66
CA SER A 306 18.68 -20.15 17.27
C SER A 306 18.70 -21.67 17.15
#